data_AF-A0A8J5KGL0-F1
#
_entry.id   AF-A0A8J5KGL0-F1
#
_cell.length_a   1.000
_cell.length_b   1.000
_cell.length_c   1.000
_cell.angle_alpha   90.00
_cell.angle_beta   90.00
_cell.angle_gamma   90.00
#
_symmetry.space_group_name_H-M   'P 1'
#
loop_
_entity.id
_entity.type
_entity.pdbx_description
1 polymer ?
#
loop_
_entity_poly.entity_id
_entity_poly.type
_entity_poly.pdbx_seq_one_letter_code
_entity_poly.pdbx_strand_id
1 'polypeptide(L)'
;MEAFVCSMYGKPNLTSVNTARHILFDQHFAPKQKSQPLHKIKGTDPSNLPPCKSVLLEKLKRANLVASMWKNAITPESYKWAPEENGWLLENGRYVINWFEGQQVPEDVCLHIDDNVGTDMANEEEDETEYCSSSDESDSDSD
;
A
#
# COMPACT_ATOMS: atom_id res chain seq x y z
N MET A 1 -13.37 -6.67 -5.45
CA MET A 1 -12.06 -6.47 -4.81
C MET A 1 -12.12 -5.45 -3.68
N GLU A 2 -12.64 -4.23 -3.90
CA GLU A 2 -12.75 -3.21 -2.83
C GLU A 2 -13.48 -3.71 -1.57
N ALA A 3 -14.65 -4.36 -1.72
CA ALA A 3 -15.38 -4.93 -0.59
C ALA A 3 -14.56 -5.93 0.25
N PHE A 4 -13.73 -6.77 -0.40
CA PHE A 4 -12.84 -7.70 0.30
C PHE A 4 -11.79 -6.94 1.13
N VAL A 5 -11.21 -5.89 0.56
CA VAL A 5 -10.26 -5.02 1.29
C VAL A 5 -10.97 -4.32 2.44
N CYS A 6 -12.17 -3.79 2.25
CA CYS A 6 -12.96 -3.22 3.35
C CYS A 6 -13.16 -4.22 4.50
N SER A 7 -13.48 -5.48 4.19
CA SER A 7 -13.60 -6.55 5.19
C SER A 7 -12.30 -6.80 5.95
N MET A 8 -11.14 -6.79 5.28
CA MET A 8 -9.83 -6.95 5.94
C MET A 8 -9.53 -5.83 6.95
N TYR A 9 -10.08 -4.64 6.73
CA TYR A 9 -9.95 -3.48 7.63
C TYR A 9 -11.17 -3.32 8.56
N GLY A 10 -11.91 -4.40 8.83
CA GLY A 10 -13.01 -4.42 9.81
C GLY A 10 -14.27 -3.69 9.37
N LYS A 11 -14.47 -3.46 8.07
CA LYS A 11 -15.67 -2.81 7.49
C LYS A 11 -16.40 -3.72 6.48
N PRO A 12 -16.93 -4.88 6.88
CA PRO A 12 -17.46 -5.89 5.95
C PRO A 12 -18.69 -5.45 5.14
N ASN A 13 -19.42 -4.44 5.62
CA ASN A 13 -20.61 -3.91 4.94
C ASN A 13 -20.28 -2.79 3.93
N LEU A 14 -19.01 -2.39 3.82
CA LEU A 14 -18.60 -1.33 2.89
C LEU A 14 -18.04 -1.92 1.60
N THR A 15 -18.38 -1.30 0.49
CA THR A 15 -17.95 -1.70 -0.86
C THR A 15 -16.94 -0.75 -1.49
N SER A 16 -16.61 0.36 -0.81
CA SER A 16 -15.69 1.41 -1.25
C SER A 16 -14.55 1.57 -0.25
N VAL A 17 -13.31 1.37 -0.71
CA VAL A 17 -12.13 1.53 0.18
C VAL A 17 -11.90 2.96 0.58
N ASN A 18 -12.26 3.94 -0.27
CA ASN A 18 -12.17 5.36 0.07
C ASN A 18 -13.15 5.72 1.21
N THR A 19 -14.36 5.18 1.18
CA THR A 19 -15.34 5.38 2.25
C THR A 19 -14.87 4.73 3.54
N ALA A 20 -14.35 3.50 3.48
CA ALA A 20 -13.76 2.83 4.65
C ALA A 20 -12.57 3.63 5.23
N ARG A 21 -11.69 4.13 4.36
CA ARG A 21 -10.53 4.95 4.71
C ARG A 21 -10.94 6.23 5.43
N HIS A 22 -11.93 6.95 4.91
CA HIS A 22 -12.44 8.18 5.53
C HIS A 22 -13.01 7.91 6.92
N ILE A 23 -13.84 6.88 7.07
CA ILE A 23 -14.43 6.52 8.36
C ILE A 23 -13.35 6.18 9.39
N LEU A 24 -12.37 5.37 9.01
CA LEU A 24 -11.26 5.03 9.91
C LEU A 24 -10.42 6.26 10.24
N PHE A 25 -10.14 7.12 9.26
CA PHE A 25 -9.43 8.37 9.49
C PHE A 25 -10.14 9.24 10.53
N ASP A 26 -11.44 9.46 10.40
CA ASP A 26 -12.20 10.24 11.40
C ASP A 26 -12.18 9.57 12.78
N GLN A 27 -12.31 8.25 12.83
CA GLN A 27 -12.27 7.50 14.10
C GLN A 27 -10.94 7.68 14.85
N HIS A 28 -9.83 7.77 14.11
CA HIS A 28 -8.49 7.88 14.68
C HIS A 28 -8.03 9.34 14.88
N PHE A 29 -8.41 10.24 14.00
CA PHE A 29 -7.79 11.57 13.89
C PHE A 29 -8.76 12.75 13.99
N ALA A 30 -10.07 12.53 14.10
CA ALA A 30 -11.02 13.64 14.23
C ALA A 30 -10.73 14.49 15.50
N PRO A 31 -10.73 15.84 15.39
CA PRO A 31 -10.50 16.72 16.52
C PRO A 31 -11.54 16.54 17.62
N LYS A 32 -11.09 16.20 18.83
CA LYS A 32 -11.98 16.06 20.00
C LYS A 32 -12.24 17.40 20.71
N GLN A 33 -11.40 18.42 20.47
CA GLN A 33 -11.50 19.75 21.08
C GLN A 33 -11.20 20.81 20.03
N LYS A 34 -12.05 21.84 19.93
CA LYS A 34 -11.92 22.90 18.91
C LYS A 34 -10.75 23.87 19.15
N SER A 35 -10.38 24.09 20.41
CA SER A 35 -9.32 25.04 20.77
C SER A 35 -7.92 24.53 20.44
N GLN A 36 -7.72 23.21 20.43
CA GLN A 36 -6.44 22.56 20.14
C GLN A 36 -6.67 21.26 19.35
N PRO A 37 -7.02 21.36 18.07
CA PRO A 37 -7.49 20.21 17.29
C PRO A 37 -6.46 19.10 17.12
N LEU A 38 -5.16 19.46 17.10
CA LEU A 38 -4.06 18.51 16.86
C LEU A 38 -3.37 18.01 18.14
N HIS A 39 -3.61 18.61 19.31
CA HIS A 39 -2.87 18.30 20.55
C HIS A 39 -2.88 16.80 20.90
N LYS A 40 -3.97 16.08 20.59
CA LYS A 40 -4.13 14.66 20.97
C LYS A 40 -3.72 13.69 19.88
N ILE A 41 -3.32 14.15 18.70
CA ILE A 41 -2.84 13.29 17.62
C ILE A 41 -1.35 13.02 17.88
N LYS A 42 -1.06 11.84 18.45
CA LYS A 42 0.32 11.38 18.71
C LYS A 42 0.68 10.33 17.67
N GLY A 43 1.32 10.78 16.59
CA GLY A 43 1.71 9.93 15.47
C GLY A 43 0.52 9.46 14.62
N THR A 44 0.82 9.11 13.38
CA THR A 44 -0.11 8.52 12.44
C THR A 44 0.54 7.26 11.91
N ASP A 45 0.02 6.09 12.28
CA ASP A 45 0.38 4.85 11.61
C ASP A 45 -0.58 4.64 10.42
N PRO A 46 -0.13 4.91 9.18
CA PRO A 46 -0.96 4.82 8.00
C PRO A 46 -1.34 3.37 7.64
N SER A 47 -0.67 2.36 8.22
CA SER A 47 -0.95 0.94 7.95
C SER A 47 -2.33 0.51 8.45
N ASN A 48 -2.90 1.23 9.44
CA ASN A 48 -4.25 0.99 9.95
C ASN A 48 -5.37 1.49 9.02
N LEU A 49 -5.01 2.17 7.92
CA LEU A 49 -5.98 2.68 6.95
C LEU A 49 -5.92 1.83 5.67
N PRO A 50 -7.07 1.42 5.10
CA PRO A 50 -7.08 0.72 3.83
C PRO A 50 -6.46 1.61 2.74
N PRO A 51 -5.81 1.02 1.72
CA PRO A 51 -5.31 1.80 0.59
C PRO A 51 -6.46 2.58 -0.04
N CYS A 52 -6.18 3.79 -0.54
CA CYS A 52 -7.15 4.47 -1.37
C CYS A 52 -7.33 3.71 -2.71
N LYS A 53 -8.40 4.04 -3.43
CA LYS A 53 -8.78 3.34 -4.66
C LYS A 53 -7.67 3.28 -5.72
N SER A 54 -6.94 4.37 -5.94
CA SER A 54 -5.85 4.42 -6.92
C SER A 54 -4.65 3.59 -6.48
N VAL A 55 -4.24 3.65 -5.21
CA VAL A 55 -3.21 2.74 -4.67
C VAL A 55 -3.62 1.28 -4.83
N LEU A 56 -4.89 0.95 -4.53
CA LEU A 56 -5.40 -0.41 -4.67
C LEU A 56 -5.38 -0.87 -6.13
N LEU A 57 -5.70 0.02 -7.08
CA LEU A 57 -5.64 -0.27 -8.51
C LEU A 57 -4.22 -0.62 -8.96
N GLU A 58 -3.23 0.20 -8.60
CA GLU A 58 -1.83 -0.07 -8.96
C GLU A 58 -1.30 -1.36 -8.31
N LYS A 59 -1.69 -1.63 -7.06
CA LYS A 59 -1.39 -2.92 -6.40
C LYS A 59 -1.99 -4.11 -7.16
N LEU A 60 -3.24 -4.00 -7.61
CA LEU A 60 -3.92 -5.08 -8.35
C LEU A 60 -3.29 -5.31 -9.71
N LYS A 61 -2.93 -4.24 -10.44
CA LYS A 61 -2.21 -4.32 -11.71
C LYS A 61 -0.90 -5.11 -11.56
N ARG A 62 -0.09 -4.78 -10.55
CA ARG A 62 1.17 -5.50 -10.26
C ARG A 62 0.93 -6.97 -9.95
N ALA A 63 -0.01 -7.25 -9.05
CA ALA A 63 -0.33 -8.62 -8.66
C ALA A 63 -0.79 -9.46 -9.86
N ASN A 64 -1.63 -8.88 -10.74
CA ASN A 64 -2.10 -9.54 -11.95
C ASN A 64 -0.99 -9.80 -12.95
N LEU A 65 -0.08 -8.84 -13.15
CA LEU A 65 1.09 -9.02 -14.02
C LEU A 65 1.95 -10.18 -13.54
N VAL A 66 2.34 -10.17 -12.26
CA VAL A 66 3.17 -11.23 -11.65
C VAL A 66 2.47 -12.58 -11.77
N ALA A 67 1.19 -12.66 -11.42
CA ALA A 67 0.41 -13.90 -11.56
C ALA A 67 0.34 -14.39 -13.02
N SER A 68 0.21 -13.48 -13.98
CA SER A 68 0.19 -13.81 -15.42
C SER A 68 1.54 -14.31 -15.91
N MET A 69 2.65 -13.69 -15.48
CA MET A 69 4.01 -14.16 -15.79
C MET A 69 4.22 -15.59 -15.29
N TRP A 70 3.86 -15.86 -14.03
CA TRP A 70 3.96 -17.20 -13.46
C TRP A 70 3.07 -18.21 -14.16
N LYS A 71 1.82 -17.84 -14.47
CA LYS A 71 0.88 -18.69 -15.20
C LYS A 71 1.39 -19.10 -16.58
N ASN A 72 2.13 -18.23 -17.25
CA ASN A 72 2.63 -18.45 -18.61
C ASN A 72 4.13 -18.80 -18.65
N ALA A 73 4.76 -19.11 -17.51
CA ALA A 73 6.21 -19.29 -17.41
C ALA A 73 6.77 -20.42 -18.30
N ILE A 74 5.95 -21.44 -18.59
CA ILE A 74 6.32 -22.58 -19.44
C ILE A 74 5.97 -22.36 -20.93
N THR A 75 5.36 -21.24 -21.28
CA THR A 75 4.99 -20.93 -22.67
C THR A 75 6.04 -20.04 -23.32
N PRO A 76 6.36 -20.23 -24.61
CA PRO A 76 7.34 -19.40 -25.32
C PRO A 76 7.01 -17.90 -25.36
N GLU A 77 5.72 -17.54 -25.27
CA GLU A 77 5.22 -16.16 -25.24
C GLU A 77 4.72 -15.78 -23.83
N SER A 78 5.61 -15.88 -22.85
CA SER A 78 5.30 -15.59 -21.44
C SER A 78 5.07 -14.09 -21.17
N TYR A 79 5.52 -13.21 -22.06
CA TYR A 79 5.46 -11.77 -21.90
C TYR A 79 4.36 -11.13 -22.78
N LYS A 80 3.15 -11.02 -22.23
CA LYS A 80 2.00 -10.41 -22.93
C LYS A 80 1.72 -8.98 -22.53
N TRP A 81 2.21 -8.53 -21.37
CA TRP A 81 1.86 -7.24 -20.79
C TRP A 81 3.10 -6.49 -20.31
N ALA A 82 3.17 -5.20 -20.65
CA ALA A 82 4.26 -4.33 -20.26
C ALA A 82 4.16 -3.96 -18.76
N PRO A 83 5.25 -4.05 -17.97
CA PRO A 83 5.28 -3.62 -16.58
C PRO A 83 4.82 -2.17 -16.39
N GLU A 84 5.15 -1.28 -17.33
CA GLU A 84 4.85 0.16 -17.32
C GLU A 84 3.34 0.45 -17.25
N GLU A 85 2.52 -0.42 -17.85
CA GLU A 85 1.05 -0.32 -17.81
C GLU A 85 0.45 -1.06 -16.61
N ASN A 86 1.28 -1.78 -15.86
CA ASN A 86 0.87 -2.71 -14.82
C ASN A 86 1.47 -2.37 -13.45
N GLY A 87 1.59 -1.07 -13.16
CA GLY A 87 1.96 -0.55 -11.85
C GLY A 87 3.47 -0.55 -11.57
N TRP A 88 4.29 -0.55 -12.62
CA TRP A 88 5.72 -0.26 -12.57
C TRP A 88 6.05 0.98 -13.40
N LEU A 89 7.16 1.65 -13.12
CA LEU A 89 7.73 2.72 -13.94
C LEU A 89 9.14 2.31 -14.37
N LEU A 90 9.55 2.68 -15.59
CA LEU A 90 10.92 2.50 -16.05
C LEU A 90 11.72 3.77 -15.78
N GLU A 91 12.56 3.74 -14.75
CA GLU A 91 13.40 4.87 -14.33
C GLU A 91 14.87 4.47 -14.35
N ASN A 92 15.70 5.22 -15.08
CA ASN A 92 17.14 4.97 -15.19
C ASN A 92 17.49 3.50 -15.55
N GLY A 93 16.69 2.90 -16.43
CA GLY A 93 16.86 1.49 -16.87
C GLY A 93 16.44 0.44 -15.85
N ARG A 94 15.77 0.81 -14.76
CA ARG A 94 15.27 -0.10 -13.73
C ARG A 94 13.77 0.07 -13.52
N TYR A 95 13.08 -1.03 -13.23
CA TYR A 95 11.68 -0.98 -12.85
C TYR A 95 11.53 -0.60 -11.38
N VAL A 96 10.79 0.48 -11.12
CA VAL A 96 10.38 0.91 -9.78
C VAL A 96 8.86 0.80 -9.63
N ILE A 97 8.38 0.67 -8.40
CA ILE A 97 6.95 0.51 -8.14
C ILE A 97 6.22 1.83 -8.38
N ASN A 98 5.19 1.80 -9.23
CA ASN A 98 4.23 2.90 -9.32
C ASN A 98 3.21 2.81 -8.18
N TRP A 99 3.42 3.54 -7.08
CA TRP A 99 2.56 3.40 -5.90
C TRP A 99 1.16 3.99 -6.08
N PHE A 100 1.05 5.08 -6.84
CA PHE A 100 -0.14 5.90 -6.92
C PHE A 100 -0.11 6.79 -8.15
N GLU A 101 -1.29 6.96 -8.76
CA GLU A 101 -1.53 7.90 -9.84
C GLU A 101 -2.58 8.93 -9.41
N GLY A 102 -2.29 10.21 -9.66
CA GLY A 102 -3.19 11.34 -9.38
C GLY A 102 -2.60 12.41 -8.46
N GLN A 103 -3.46 13.28 -7.94
CA GLN A 103 -3.08 14.31 -6.98
C GLN A 103 -3.02 13.73 -5.57
N GLN A 104 -1.85 13.76 -4.93
CA GLN A 104 -1.66 13.25 -3.57
C GLN A 104 -2.31 14.15 -2.52
N VAL A 105 -2.27 15.46 -2.76
CA VAL A 105 -2.93 16.49 -1.95
C VAL A 105 -3.68 17.45 -2.87
N PRO A 106 -4.78 18.07 -2.40
CA PRO A 106 -5.41 19.17 -3.11
C PRO A 106 -4.41 20.31 -3.41
N GLU A 107 -4.55 20.94 -4.58
CA GLU A 107 -3.59 21.94 -5.07
C GLU A 107 -3.50 23.19 -4.17
N ASP A 108 -4.61 23.56 -3.53
CA ASP A 108 -4.68 24.64 -2.53
C ASP A 108 -3.89 24.32 -1.26
N VAL A 109 -3.76 23.05 -0.89
CA VAL A 109 -2.95 22.64 0.27
C VAL A 109 -1.45 22.77 -0.03
N CYS A 110 -1.01 22.51 -1.27
CA CYS A 110 0.39 22.68 -1.65
C CYS A 110 0.91 24.11 -1.43
N LEU A 111 0.04 25.12 -1.59
CA LEU A 111 0.39 26.54 -1.38
C LEU A 111 0.76 26.87 0.08
N HIS A 112 0.45 25.98 1.01
CA HIS A 112 0.62 26.17 2.44
C HIS A 112 1.68 25.25 3.06
N ILE A 113 2.36 24.43 2.25
CA ILE A 113 3.45 23.56 2.70
C ILE A 113 4.77 24.31 2.49
N ASP A 114 5.53 24.55 3.57
CA ASP A 114 6.87 25.12 3.48
C ASP A 114 7.88 24.00 3.16
N ASP A 115 8.51 24.05 1.98
CA ASP A 115 9.53 23.08 1.53
C ASP A 115 10.83 23.08 2.36
N ASN A 116 10.93 23.93 3.39
CA ASN A 116 12.17 24.23 4.10
C ASN A 116 12.29 23.55 5.48
N VAL A 117 11.46 22.56 5.79
CA VAL A 117 11.63 21.72 6.99
C VAL A 117 12.75 20.73 6.72
N GLY A 118 13.96 21.08 7.16
CA GLY A 118 15.16 20.26 7.05
C GLY A 118 14.93 18.83 7.54
N THR A 119 15.33 17.87 6.73
CA THR A 119 15.36 16.44 7.02
C THR A 119 16.44 16.15 8.07
N ASP A 120 16.12 16.35 9.34
CA ASP A 120 16.85 15.72 10.45
C ASP A 120 16.45 14.24 10.55
N MET A 121 16.71 13.46 9.50
CA MET A 121 16.64 12.00 9.51
C MET A 121 18.04 11.47 9.83
N ALA A 122 18.48 11.69 11.07
CA ALA A 122 19.69 11.07 11.59
C ALA A 122 19.36 9.67 12.12
N ASN A 123 19.85 8.65 11.40
CA ASN A 123 20.06 7.26 11.80
C ASN A 123 18.84 6.49 12.35
N GLU A 124 18.12 5.80 11.47
CA GLU A 124 17.56 4.49 11.80
C GLU A 124 18.43 3.45 11.06
N GLU A 125 19.22 2.72 11.83
CA GLU A 125 20.04 1.60 11.34
C GLU A 125 19.10 0.51 10.79
N GLU A 126 19.35 0.08 9.56
CA GLU A 126 18.70 -1.08 8.95
C GLU A 126 19.10 -2.34 9.72
N ASP A 127 18.20 -2.86 10.56
CA ASP A 127 18.36 -4.18 11.15
C ASP A 127 17.87 -5.23 10.14
N GLU A 128 18.80 -5.71 9.32
CA GLU A 128 18.62 -6.91 8.50
C GLU A 128 18.59 -8.15 9.39
N THR A 129 17.66 -9.07 9.07
CA THR A 129 17.54 -10.51 9.44
C THR A 129 16.17 -10.79 10.12
N GLU A 130 15.42 -11.84 9.83
CA GLU A 130 15.83 -13.20 9.51
C GLU A 130 14.69 -13.98 8.79
N TYR A 131 15.12 -14.85 7.90
CA TYR A 131 14.34 -15.75 7.04
C TYR A 131 13.54 -16.77 7.87
N CYS A 132 12.21 -16.71 7.84
CA CYS A 132 11.39 -17.79 8.42
C CYS A 132 11.24 -18.93 7.41
N SER A 133 12.20 -19.86 7.47
CA SER A 133 12.18 -21.15 6.78
C SER A 133 10.96 -21.96 7.23
N SER A 134 10.00 -22.22 6.33
CA SER A 134 8.94 -23.19 6.60
C SER A 134 9.55 -24.59 6.65
N SER A 135 9.68 -25.15 7.85
CA SER A 135 10.06 -26.56 8.01
C SER A 135 8.86 -27.43 7.68
N ASP A 136 9.09 -28.30 6.70
CA ASP A 136 8.19 -29.27 6.11
C ASP A 136 8.26 -30.54 6.98
N GLU A 137 7.32 -30.72 7.89
CA GLU A 137 7.23 -31.95 8.70
C GLU A 137 6.42 -32.98 7.92
N SER A 138 7.15 -33.80 7.16
CA SER A 138 6.69 -35.04 6.55
C SER A 138 6.80 -36.19 7.57
N ASP A 139 5.69 -36.85 7.89
CA ASP A 139 5.69 -38.21 8.48
C ASP A 139 4.47 -38.94 7.90
N SER A 140 4.61 -39.64 6.77
CA SER A 140 5.01 -41.05 6.63
C SER A 140 3.94 -42.03 7.13
N ASP A 141 3.18 -42.57 6.18
CA ASP A 141 2.31 -43.74 6.34
C ASP A 141 3.09 -44.95 6.90
N SER A 142 2.48 -45.71 7.81
CA SER A 142 2.84 -47.10 8.10
C SER A 142 1.66 -47.89 8.69
N ASP A 143 1.39 -49.01 8.01
CA ASP A 143 0.51 -50.18 8.23
C ASP A 143 -1.03 -50.04 8.31
#